data_AF-X0XSQ8-F1
#
_entry.id   AF-X0XSQ8-F1
#
_cell.length_a   1.000
_cell.length_b   1.000
_cell.length_c   1.000
_cell.angle_alpha   90.00
_cell.angle_beta   90.00
_cell.angle_gamma   90.00
#
_symmetry.space_group_name_H-M   'P 1'
#
loop_
_entity.id
_entity.type
_entity.pdbx_description
1 polymer ?
#
loop_
_entity_poly.entity_id
_entity_poly.type
_entity_poly.pdbx_seq_one_letter_code
_entity_poly.pdbx_strand_id
1 'polypeptide(L)' 'MEEELSKAMNISRAPIREAFNRLEKEGFVTIIPRKGAAVSKITAQMIEDIFEIRETLESLA' A
#
# COMPACT_ATOMS: atom_id res chain seq x y z
N MET A 1 -6.21 13.11 -8.66
CA MET A 1 -5.82 12.34 -7.47
C MET A 1 -5.13 13.18 -6.38
N GLU A 2 -3.81 13.44 -6.42
CA GLU A 2 -3.12 14.16 -5.30
C GLU A 2 -3.77 15.50 -4.97
N GLU A 3 -4.18 16.27 -5.98
CA GLU A 3 -4.86 17.54 -5.78
C GLU A 3 -6.26 17.40 -5.16
N GLU A 4 -7.00 16.36 -5.54
CA GLU A 4 -8.33 16.10 -4.98
C GLU A 4 -8.23 15.68 -3.52
N LEU A 5 -7.28 14.80 -3.20
CA LEU A 5 -7.01 14.38 -1.83
C LEU A 5 -6.47 15.53 -0.97
N SER A 6 -5.61 16.38 -1.55
CA SER A 6 -5.09 17.58 -0.87
C SER A 6 -6.23 18.51 -0.42
N LYS A 7 -7.22 18.73 -1.29
CA LYS A 7 -8.42 19.51 -0.97
C LYS A 7 -9.32 18.80 0.04
N ALA A 8 -9.59 17.50 -0.16
CA ALA A 8 -10.48 16.73 0.70
C ALA A 8 -9.95 16.57 2.13
N MET A 9 -8.63 16.43 2.29
CA MET A 9 -7.99 16.19 3.58
C MET A 9 -7.39 17.48 4.20
N ASN A 10 -7.42 18.61 3.49
CA ASN A 10 -6.75 19.85 3.87
C ASN A 10 -5.25 19.66 4.21
N ILE A 11 -4.57 18.88 3.38
CA ILE A 11 -3.15 18.52 3.52
C ILE A 11 -2.43 18.93 2.23
N SER A 12 -1.18 19.41 2.31
CA SER A 12 -0.41 19.78 1.13
C SER A 12 -0.05 18.56 0.25
N ARG A 13 0.31 18.78 -1.01
CA ARG A 13 0.57 17.67 -1.96
C ARG A 13 1.79 16.82 -1.59
N ALA A 14 2.82 17.43 -0.99
CA ALA A 14 4.07 16.76 -0.61
C ALA A 14 3.87 15.56 0.35
N PRO A 15 3.23 15.71 1.52
CA PRO A 15 2.97 14.60 2.43
C PRO A 15 2.02 13.55 1.85
N ILE A 16 1.07 13.93 0.98
CA ILE A 16 0.23 12.95 0.27
C ILE A 16 1.07 12.08 -0.66
N ARG A 17 2.00 12.69 -1.40
CA ARG A 17 2.93 11.94 -2.27
C ARG A 17 3.84 11.02 -1.46
N GLU A 18 4.37 11.50 -0.34
CA GLU A 18 5.18 10.68 0.57
C GLU A 18 4.39 9.49 1.10
N ALA A 19 3.13 9.69 1.49
CA ALA A 19 2.25 8.61 1.93
C ALA A 19 2.05 7.56 0.83
N PHE A 20 1.79 7.97 -0.42
CA PHE A 20 1.67 7.01 -1.53
C PHE A 20 2.95 6.24 -1.80
N ASN A 21 4.12 6.89 -1.75
CA ASN A 21 5.40 6.22 -1.92
C ASN A 21 5.66 5.19 -0.80
N ARG A 22 5.27 5.51 0.44
CA ARG A 22 5.37 4.58 1.57
C ARG A 22 4.43 3.38 1.40
N LEU A 23 3.17 3.63 1.05
CA LEU A 23 2.19 2.59 0.80
C LEU A 23 2.60 1.68 -0.36
N GLU A 24 3.22 2.22 -1.41
CA GLU A 24 3.75 1.42 -2.52
C GLU A 24 4.92 0.55 -2.06
N LYS A 25 5.85 1.11 -1.30
CA LYS A 25 6.99 0.37 -0.75
C LYS A 25 6.55 -0.77 0.20
N GLU A 26 5.49 -0.55 0.95
CA GLU A 26 4.88 -1.55 1.83
C GLU A 26 3.97 -2.54 1.08
N GLY A 27 3.74 -2.34 -0.23
CA GLY A 27 2.96 -3.23 -1.08
C GLY A 27 1.44 -3.06 -0.96
N PHE A 28 0.95 -2.01 -0.28
CA PHE A 28 -0.47 -1.73 -0.11
C PHE A 28 -1.14 -1.14 -1.37
N VAL A 29 -0.35 -0.43 -2.18
CA VAL A 29 -0.81 0.15 -3.45
C VAL A 29 0.23 -0.06 -4.54
N THR A 30 -0.16 0.15 -5.79
CA THR A 30 0.74 0.27 -6.95
C THR A 30 0.56 1.64 -7.59
N ILE A 31 1.64 2.39 -7.79
CA ILE A 31 1.59 3.66 -8.52
C ILE A 31 1.59 3.36 -10.01
N ILE A 32 0.56 3.85 -10.70
CA ILE A 32 0.39 3.70 -12.14
C ILE A 32 0.70 5.05 -12.81
N PRO A 33 1.73 5.13 -13.68
CA PRO A 33 2.12 6.36 -14.33
C PRO A 33 0.94 7.06 -15.00
N ARG A 34 0.75 8.34 -14.69
CA ARG A 34 -0.33 9.21 -15.21
C ARG A 34 -1.76 8.77 -14.86
N LYS A 35 -1.94 7.73 -14.03
CA LYS A 35 -3.26 7.23 -13.60
C LYS A 35 -3.49 7.32 -12.08
N GLY A 36 -2.44 7.55 -11.29
CA GLY A 36 -2.53 7.66 -9.83
C GLY A 36 -2.06 6.38 -9.14
N ALA A 37 -2.72 5.96 -8.07
CA ALA A 37 -2.42 4.71 -7.37
C ALA A 37 -3.65 3.79 -7.35
N ALA A 38 -3.41 2.48 -7.40
CA ALA A 38 -4.42 1.45 -7.25
C ALA A 38 -4.14 0.60 -6.01
N VAL A 39 -5.18 0.22 -5.27
CA VAL A 39 -5.03 -0.69 -4.11
C VAL A 39 -4.58 -2.06 -4.61
N SER A 40 -3.60 -2.65 -3.90
CA SER A 40 -3.09 -3.97 -4.22
C SER A 40 -4.19 -5.02 -4.09
N LYS A 41 -4.19 -5.99 -5.00
CA LYS A 41 -5.13 -7.11 -4.95
C LYS A 41 -4.64 -8.14 -3.95
N ILE A 42 -5.55 -8.65 -3.14
CA ILE A 42 -5.32 -9.84 -2.32
C ILE A 42 -5.65 -11.06 -3.17
N THR A 43 -4.70 -11.99 -3.29
CA THR A 43 -4.87 -13.26 -4.00
C THR A 43 -4.90 -14.42 -3.00
N ALA A 44 -5.46 -15.56 -3.41
CA ALA A 44 -5.41 -16.78 -2.58
C ALA A 44 -3.96 -17.17 -2.26
N GLN A 45 -3.06 -17.11 -3.24
CA GLN A 45 -1.63 -17.38 -3.04
C GLN A 45 -1.02 -16.46 -1.98
N MET A 46 -1.29 -15.16 -2.04
CA MET A 46 -0.76 -14.21 -1.06
C MET A 46 -1.25 -14.54 0.37
N ILE A 47 -2.48 -15.02 0.51
CA ILE A 47 -3.00 -15.45 1.80
C ILE A 47 -2.22 -16.67 2.29
N GLU A 48 -2.05 -17.69 1.44
CA GLU A 48 -1.27 -18.90 1.75
C GLU A 48 0.16 -18.55 2.17
N ASP A 49 0.86 -17.74 1.40
CA ASP A 49 2.23 -17.30 1.67
C ASP A 49 2.34 -16.58 3.03
N ILE A 50 1.37 -15.71 3.35
CA ILE A 50 1.34 -14.99 4.64
C ILE A 50 1.17 -15.98 5.80
N PHE A 51 0.27 -16.96 5.67
CA PHE A 51 0.06 -17.94 6.74
C PHE A 51 1.28 -18.84 6.93
N GLU A 52 1.94 -19.27 5.85
CA GLU A 52 3.18 -20.05 5.93
C GLU A 52 4.28 -19.29 6.69
N ILE A 53 4.50 -18.02 6.33
CA ILE A 53 5.49 -17.17 7.02
C ILE A 53 5.12 -16.98 8.48
N ARG A 54 3.84 -16.75 8.79
CA ARG A 54 3.39 -16.56 10.17
C ARG A 54 3.58 -17.82 11.02
N GLU A 55 3.21 -18.99 10.51
CA GLU A 55 3.38 -20.26 11.22
C GLU A 55 4.86 -20.50 11.57
N THR A 56 5.77 -20.26 10.62
CA THR A 56 7.21 -20.39 10.89
C THR A 56 7.70 -19.40 11.96
N LEU A 57 7.28 -18.14 11.90
CA LEU A 57 7.68 -17.12 12.88
C LEU A 57 7.10 -17.39 14.27
N GLU A 58 5.84 -17.79 14.34
CA GLU A 58 5.15 -18.10 15.60
C GLU A 58 5.74 -19.36 16.25
N SER A 59 6.26 -20.31 15.46
CA SER A 59 6.95 -21.50 16.00
C SER A 59 8.30 -21.21 16.64
N LEU A 60 8.92 -20.06 16.33
CA LEU A 60 10.23 -19.65 16.84
C LEU A 60 10.14 -18.73 18.07
N ALA A 61 8.96 -18.22 18.39
CA ALA A 61 8.68 -17.31 19.50
C ALA A 61 8.29 -18.05 20.78
#